data_AF-A0A345BW39-F1
#
_entry.id   AF-A0A345BW39-F1
#
_cell.length_a   1.000
_cell.length_b   1.000
_cell.length_c   1.000
_cell.angle_alpha   90.00
_cell.angle_beta   90.00
_cell.angle_gamma   90.00
#
_symmetry.space_group_name_H-M   'P 1'
#
loop_
_entity.id
_entity.type
_entity.pdbx_description
1 polymer ?
#
loop_
_entity_poly.entity_id
_entity_poly.type
_entity_poly.pdbx_seq_one_letter_code
_entity_poly.pdbx_strand_id
1 'polypeptide(L)' 'MQHQAVKECLKTLKNWELEIVNYHRSRYTNAVVEGRHNKIKALQRRHYFTRNPNVYHQRILVECNEDYMDQYMEM' A
#
# COMPACT_ATOMS: atom_id res chain seq x y z
N MET A 1 -25.57 11.26 -18.21
CA MET A 1 -24.43 11.16 -17.26
C MET A 1 -23.81 12.54 -17.03
N GLN A 2 -24.42 13.37 -16.18
CA GLN A 2 -23.95 14.76 -15.93
C GLN A 2 -23.28 14.95 -14.57
N HIS A 3 -23.11 13.90 -13.77
CA HIS A 3 -22.49 14.02 -12.46
C HIS A 3 -20.96 14.18 -12.61
N GLN A 4 -20.39 15.20 -11.97
CA GLN A 4 -18.97 15.54 -12.09
C GLN A 4 -18.05 14.36 -11.70
N ALA A 5 -18.35 13.67 -10.60
CA ALA A 5 -17.57 12.50 -10.18
C ALA A 5 -17.56 11.36 -11.23
N VAL A 6 -18.65 11.21 -12.01
CA VAL A 6 -18.71 10.21 -13.09
C VAL A 6 -17.80 10.64 -14.24
N LYS A 7 -17.76 11.93 -14.58
CA LYS A 7 -16.85 12.45 -15.61
C LYS A 7 -15.38 12.26 -15.22
N GLU A 8 -15.04 12.53 -13.96
CA GLU A 8 -13.68 12.35 -13.44
C GLU A 8 -13.27 10.87 -13.40
N CYS A 9 -14.16 9.99 -12.94
CA CYS A 9 -13.92 8.55 -12.97
C CYS A 9 -13.68 8.04 -14.40
N LEU A 10 -14.51 8.45 -15.37
CA LEU A 10 -14.32 8.09 -16.77
C LEU A 10 -13.00 8.63 -17.36
N LYS A 11 -12.59 9.83 -16.96
CA LYS A 11 -11.29 10.40 -17.35
C LYS A 11 -10.14 9.53 -16.83
N THR A 12 -10.19 9.14 -15.56
CA THR A 12 -9.19 8.24 -14.96
C THR A 12 -9.17 6.88 -15.65
N LEU A 13 -10.32 6.27 -15.90
CA LEU A 13 -10.39 4.97 -16.59
C LEU A 13 -9.75 5.02 -17.98
N LYS A 14 -10.00 6.09 -18.75
CA LYS A 14 -9.37 6.29 -20.06
C LYS A 14 -7.85 6.49 -19.97
N ASN A 15 -7.40 7.23 -18.96
CA ASN A 15 -5.96 7.48 -18.78
C ASN A 15 -5.16 6.21 -18.46
N TRP A 16 -5.79 5.21 -17.82
CA TRP A 16 -5.15 3.97 -17.38
C TRP A 16 -5.61 2.72 -18.15
N GLU A 17 -6.31 2.92 -19.28
CA GLU A 17 -6.93 1.83 -20.04
C GLU A 17 -5.91 0.77 -20.46
N LEU A 18 -4.72 1.20 -20.89
CA LEU A 18 -3.65 0.31 -21.34
C LEU A 18 -3.18 -0.61 -20.20
N GLU A 19 -2.91 -0.06 -19.02
CA GLU A 19 -2.46 -0.80 -17.84
C GLU A 19 -3.54 -1.77 -17.35
N ILE A 20 -4.80 -1.32 -17.34
CA ILE A 20 -5.95 -2.15 -16.96
C ILE A 20 -6.10 -3.34 -17.92
N VAL A 21 -6.02 -3.11 -19.23
CA VAL A 21 -6.10 -4.20 -20.22
C VAL A 21 -4.88 -5.11 -20.13
N ASN A 22 -3.69 -4.55 -19.91
CA ASN A 22 -2.45 -5.32 -19.75
C ASN A 22 -2.48 -6.26 -18.56
N TYR A 23 -3.22 -5.97 -17.49
CA TYR A 23 -3.43 -6.88 -16.36
C TYR A 23 -3.97 -8.28 -16.77
N HIS A 24 -4.77 -8.33 -17.85
CA HIS A 24 -5.32 -9.59 -18.35
C HIS A 24 -4.30 -10.42 -19.14
N ARG A 25 -3.25 -9.77 -19.69
CA ARG A 25 -2.15 -10.41 -20.41
C ARG A 25 -1.00 -10.79 -19.48
N SER A 26 -0.67 -9.90 -18.56
CA SER A 26 0.38 -10.05 -17.57
C SER A 26 -0.23 -9.84 -16.19
N ARG A 27 -0.23 -10.89 -15.36
CA ARG A 27 -0.83 -10.89 -14.02
C ARG A 27 0.01 -10.12 -12.97
N TYR A 28 0.64 -9.01 -13.37
CA TYR A 28 1.31 -8.14 -12.41
C TYR A 28 0.26 -7.53 -11.50
N THR A 29 0.42 -7.74 -10.20
CA THR A 29 -0.53 -7.29 -9.18
C THR A 29 0.15 -6.33 -8.22
N ASN A 30 -0.59 -5.30 -7.82
CA ASN A 30 -0.15 -4.40 -6.75
C ASN A 30 -0.31 -5.03 -5.35
N ALA A 31 -0.71 -6.30 -5.25
CA ALA A 31 -1.03 -6.97 -3.99
C ALA A 31 0.07 -6.86 -2.92
N VAL A 32 1.35 -6.97 -3.30
CA VAL A 32 2.47 -6.83 -2.36
C VAL A 32 2.55 -5.41 -1.80
N VAL A 33 2.42 -4.40 -2.67
CA VAL A 33 2.45 -2.98 -2.28
C VAL A 33 1.25 -2.63 -1.41
N GLU A 34 0.05 -3.08 -1.81
CA GLU A 34 -1.19 -2.87 -1.04
C GLU A 34 -1.13 -3.58 0.32
N GLY A 35 -0.58 -4.80 0.38
CA GLY A 35 -0.35 -5.51 1.62
C GLY A 35 0.53 -4.71 2.57
N ARG A 36 1.63 -4.15 2.07
CA ARG A 36 2.53 -3.30 2.85
C ARG A 36 1.85 -2.01 3.30
N HIS A 37 1.09 -1.37 2.42
CA HIS A 37 0.35 -0.15 2.75
C HIS A 37 -0.70 -0.41 3.84
N ASN A 38 -1.41 -1.54 3.77
CA ASN A 38 -2.38 -1.96 4.78
C ASN A 38 -1.71 -2.20 6.14
N LYS A 39 -0.53 -2.84 6.17
CA LYS A 39 0.25 -3.03 7.41
C LYS A 39 0.64 -1.69 8.04
N ILE A 40 1.12 -0.73 7.24
CA ILE A 40 1.45 0.62 7.71
C ILE A 40 0.21 1.35 8.23
N LYS A 41 -0.92 1.28 7.53
CA LYS A 41 -2.19 1.88 8.01
C LYS A 41 -2.67 1.24 9.32
N ALA A 42 -2.48 -0.07 9.51
CA ALA A 42 -2.78 -0.73 10.78
C ALA A 42 -1.87 -0.22 11.90
N LEU A 43 -0.56 -0.09 11.64
CA LEU A 43 0.41 0.50 12.56
C LEU A 43 0.01 1.93 12.96
N GLN A 44 -0.38 2.77 12.00
CA GLN A 44 -0.88 4.13 12.26
C GLN A 44 -2.10 4.15 13.17
N ARG A 45 -3.06 3.21 13.00
CA ARG A 45 -4.24 3.11 13.87
C ARG A 45 -3.90 2.68 15.29
N ARG A 46 -2.94 1.75 15.47
CA ARG A 46 -2.48 1.30 16.79
C ARG A 46 -1.63 2.34 17.52
N HIS A 47 -0.87 3.14 16.77
CA HIS A 47 0.08 4.12 17.28
C HIS A 47 -0.37 5.56 17.03
N TYR A 48 -1.67 5.79 17.08
CA TYR A 48 -2.23 7.12 17.00
C TYR A 48 -1.65 8.00 18.13
N PHE A 49 -1.33 9.26 17.83
CA PHE A 49 -0.63 10.21 18.72
C PHE A 49 0.82 9.88 19.10
N THR A 50 1.52 9.09 18.31
CA THR A 50 2.99 8.99 18.47
C THR A 50 3.62 10.37 18.27
N ARG A 51 4.09 10.98 19.37
CA ARG A 51 4.66 12.34 19.37
C ARG A 51 6.04 12.42 18.74
N ASN A 52 6.78 11.32 18.79
CA ASN A 52 8.13 11.24 18.24
C ASN A 52 8.11 10.55 16.86
N PRO A 53 8.35 11.27 15.76
CA PRO A 53 8.33 10.69 14.42
C PRO A 53 9.38 9.58 14.24
N ASN A 54 10.52 9.65 14.95
CA ASN A 54 11.55 8.61 14.86
C ASN A 54 11.03 7.26 15.36
N VAL A 55 10.20 7.25 16.41
CA VAL A 55 9.57 6.02 16.91
C VAL A 55 8.62 5.44 15.87
N TYR A 56 7.87 6.28 15.14
CA TYR A 56 7.02 5.83 14.05
C TYR A 56 7.83 5.19 12.91
N HIS A 57 8.94 5.81 12.51
CA HIS A 57 9.83 5.26 11.48
C HIS A 57 10.46 3.93 11.90
N GLN A 58 10.97 3.85 13.14
CA GLN A 58 11.55 2.63 13.69
C GLN A 58 10.53 1.49 13.74
N ARG A 59 9.29 1.78 14.15
CA ARG A 59 8.20 0.78 14.14
C ARG A 59 7.88 0.27 12.74
N ILE A 60 7.83 1.16 11.74
CA ILE A 60 7.66 0.72 10.35
C ILE A 60 8.81 -0.23 9.95
N LEU A 61 10.06 0.14 10.25
CA LEU A 61 11.22 -0.67 9.88
C LEU A 61 11.23 -2.05 10.56
N VAL A 62 10.82 -2.13 11.83
CA VAL A 62 10.77 -3.42 12.55
C VAL A 62 9.54 -4.22 12.11
N GLU A 63 8.33 -3.68 12.26
CA GLU A 63 7.09 -4.43 12.05
C GLU A 63 6.87 -4.77 10.58
N CYS A 64 7.27 -3.92 9.63
CA CYS A 64 7.10 -4.23 8.20
C CYS A 64 8.20 -5.14 7.63
N ASN A 65 9.19 -5.54 8.44
CA ASN A 65 10.25 -6.48 8.04
C ASN A 65 10.42 -7.61 9.07
N GLU A 66 9.39 -7.92 9.86
CA GLU A 66 9.45 -8.94 10.93
C GLU A 66 9.94 -10.30 10.42
N ASP A 67 9.41 -10.78 9.29
CA ASP A 67 9.80 -12.06 8.69
C ASP A 67 11.31 -12.14 8.36
N TYR A 68 11.92 -11.02 7.99
CA TYR A 68 13.36 -10.94 7.72
C TYR A 68 14.19 -10.96 9.01
N MET A 69 13.68 -10.32 10.07
CA MET A 69 14.35 -10.29 11.36
C MET A 69 14.28 -11.64 12.06
N ASP A 70 13.16 -12.36 11.95
CA ASP A 70 12.97 -13.68 12.53
C ASP A 70 13.97 -14.68 11.93
N GLN A 71 14.19 -14.64 10.61
CA GLN A 71 15.22 -15.43 9.94
C GLN A 71 16.65 -15.13 10.44
N TYR A 72 16.95 -13.89 10.81
CA TYR A 72 18.27 -13.49 11.32
C TYR A 72 18.49 -13.85 12.79
N MET A 73 17.43 -13.95 13.59
CA MET A 73 17.52 -14.35 15.00
C MET A 73 17.49 -15.87 15.23
N GLU A 74 17.10 -16.65 14.22
CA GLU A 74 17.15 -18.12 14.24
C GLU A 74 18.50 -18.71 13.77
N MET A 75 19.43 -17.88 13.30
CA MET A 75 20.83 -18.23 12.97
C MET A 75 21.77 -18.07 14.17
#